data_AF-A0A974YUR9-F1
#
_entry.id   AF-A0A974YUR9-F1
#
_cell.length_a   1.000
_cell.length_b   1.000
_cell.length_c   1.000
_cell.angle_alpha   90.00
_cell.angle_beta   90.00
_cell.angle_gamma   90.00
#
_symmetry.space_group_name_H-M   'P 1'
#
loop_
_entity.id
_entity.type
_entity.pdbx_description
1 polymer ?
#
loop_
_entity_poly.entity_id
_entity_poly.type
_entity_poly.pdbx_seq_one_letter_code
_entity_poly.pdbx_strand_id
1 'polypeptide(L)'
;MIEILQHISNYLNSLDWAYILTFIVIAYGLNHYRATDFFYEVFKIKIATRYRVFFIGLIYGIALYFIRGYQLKMIECLLQSFAFALVFHKLLLEKFLNRLFQTKPKE
;
A
#
# COMPACT_ATOMS: atom_id res chain seq x y z
N MET A 1 -1.12 -28.97 6.30
CA MET A 1 -1.47 -27.68 6.94
C MET A 1 -0.23 -26.88 7.31
N ILE A 2 0.74 -27.47 8.02
CA ILE A 2 1.98 -26.78 8.44
C ILE A 2 2.80 -26.28 7.22
N GLU A 3 2.96 -27.09 6.18
CA GLU A 3 3.68 -26.69 4.95
C GLU A 3 3.05 -25.50 4.24
N ILE A 4 1.72 -25.47 4.10
CA ILE A 4 0.99 -24.36 3.47
C ILE A 4 1.21 -23.06 4.25
N LEU A 5 1.13 -23.12 5.59
CA LEU A 5 1.43 -22.00 6.47
C LEU A 5 2.89 -21.54 6.32
N GLN A 6 3.82 -22.46 6.13
CA GLN A 6 5.23 -22.16 5.89
C GLN A 6 5.44 -21.44 4.55
N HIS A 7 4.77 -21.89 3.49
CA HIS A 7 4.81 -21.21 2.18
C HIS A 7 4.25 -19.80 2.26
N ILE A 8 3.13 -19.60 2.97
CA ILE A 8 2.54 -18.27 3.20
C ILE A 8 3.49 -17.38 4.02
N SER A 9 4.06 -17.92 5.09
CA SER A 9 5.02 -17.18 5.94
C SER A 9 6.26 -16.76 5.16
N ASN A 10 6.83 -17.68 4.37
CA ASN A 10 7.98 -17.40 3.52
C ASN A 10 7.66 -16.34 2.46
N TYR A 11 6.47 -16.41 1.85
CA TYR A 11 6.01 -15.38 0.94
C TYR A 11 5.90 -14.02 1.62
N LEU A 12 5.21 -13.94 2.77
CA LEU A 12 5.07 -12.70 3.53
C LEU A 12 6.43 -12.12 3.96
N ASN A 13 7.40 -12.95 4.31
CA ASN A 13 8.76 -12.51 4.68
C ASN A 13 9.58 -12.04 3.47
N SER A 14 9.27 -12.50 2.26
CA SER A 14 9.93 -12.04 1.04
C SER A 14 9.45 -10.68 0.53
N LEU A 15 8.36 -10.15 1.09
CA LEU A 15 7.80 -8.85 0.71
C LEU A 15 8.58 -7.69 1.31
N ASP A 16 8.62 -6.56 0.59
CA ASP A 16 9.19 -5.32 1.10
C ASP A 16 8.17 -4.61 2.01
N TRP A 17 8.23 -4.94 3.30
CA TRP A 17 7.39 -4.33 4.33
C TRP A 17 7.61 -2.82 4.49
N ALA A 18 8.83 -2.33 4.21
CA ALA A 18 9.09 -0.89 4.27
C ALA A 18 8.33 -0.15 3.16
N TYR A 19 8.32 -0.71 1.95
CA TYR A 19 7.48 -0.21 0.86
C TYR A 19 5.98 -0.29 1.21
N ILE A 20 5.51 -1.43 1.74
CA ILE A 20 4.09 -1.63 2.09
C ILE A 20 3.63 -0.60 3.13
N LEU A 21 4.38 -0.40 4.21
CA LEU A 21 4.02 0.53 5.29
C LEU A 21 4.03 1.98 4.82
N THR A 22 5.07 2.39 4.09
CA THR A 22 5.15 3.75 3.55
C THR A 22 4.03 4.03 2.55
N PHE A 23 3.72 3.07 1.68
CA PHE A 23 2.58 3.17 0.77
C PHE A 23 1.26 3.33 1.52
N ILE A 24 1.01 2.57 2.58
CA ILE A 24 -0.23 2.69 3.38
C ILE A 24 -0.35 4.07 4.00
N VAL A 25 0.73 4.61 4.57
CA VAL A 25 0.74 5.95 5.18
C VAL A 25 0.48 7.02 4.12
N ILE A 26 1.13 6.95 2.96
CA ILE A 26 0.93 7.88 1.85
C ILE A 26 -0.51 7.79 1.33
N ALA A 27 -1.02 6.57 1.10
CA ALA A 27 -2.36 6.34 0.61
C ALA A 27 -3.42 6.85 1.60
N TYR A 28 -3.22 6.63 2.91
CA TYR A 28 -4.08 7.16 3.95
C TYR A 28 -4.03 8.69 4.03
N GLY A 29 -2.83 9.26 4.11
CA GLY A 29 -2.63 10.70 4.19
C GLY A 29 -3.26 11.43 3.01
N LEU A 30 -2.99 10.98 1.78
CA LEU A 30 -3.58 11.57 0.59
C LEU A 30 -5.10 11.41 0.57
N ASN A 31 -5.62 10.22 0.91
CA ASN A 31 -7.07 10.00 0.90
C ASN A 31 -7.81 10.76 2.02
N HIS A 32 -7.16 11.03 3.16
CA HIS A 32 -7.77 11.75 4.29
C HIS A 32 -7.68 13.28 4.12
N TYR A 33 -6.59 13.81 3.55
CA TYR A 33 -6.26 15.24 3.61
C TYR A 33 -6.58 16.05 2.33
N ARG A 34 -7.68 15.75 1.62
CA ARG A 34 -8.17 16.45 0.40
C ARG A 34 -7.64 15.99 -0.97
N ALA A 35 -7.15 14.76 -1.15
CA ALA A 35 -6.84 14.30 -2.52
C ALA A 35 -8.08 14.30 -3.45
N THR A 36 -9.30 14.30 -2.92
CA THR A 36 -10.52 14.41 -3.74
C THR A 36 -10.55 15.71 -4.54
N ASP A 37 -10.09 16.82 -3.97
CA ASP A 37 -10.10 18.13 -4.63
C ASP A 37 -8.95 18.22 -5.63
N PHE A 38 -7.74 17.79 -5.26
CA PHE A 38 -6.57 17.82 -6.17
C PHE A 38 -6.73 16.91 -7.39
N PHE A 39 -7.25 15.69 -7.22
CA PHE A 39 -7.53 14.81 -8.37
C PHE A 39 -8.70 15.32 -9.23
N TYR A 40 -9.70 15.95 -8.62
CA TYR A 40 -10.79 16.57 -9.38
C TYR A 40 -10.31 17.80 -10.15
N GLU A 41 -9.39 18.57 -9.61
CA GLU A 41 -8.83 19.76 -10.26
C GLU A 41 -7.91 19.39 -11.43
N VAL A 42 -7.09 18.33 -11.29
CA VAL A 42 -6.19 17.86 -12.34
C VAL A 42 -6.91 17.04 -13.42
N PHE A 43 -7.75 16.08 -13.04
CA PHE A 43 -8.38 15.15 -13.99
C PHE A 43 -9.82 15.53 -14.37
N LYS A 44 -10.46 16.50 -13.70
CA LYS A 44 -11.88 16.88 -13.88
C LYS A 44 -12.88 15.71 -13.79
N ILE A 45 -12.45 14.58 -13.23
CA ILE A 45 -13.25 13.34 -13.14
C ILE A 45 -13.33 12.94 -11.67
N LYS A 46 -14.54 12.56 -11.21
CA LYS A 46 -14.75 11.98 -9.88
C LYS A 46 -14.22 10.54 -9.86
N ILE A 47 -12.92 10.39 -9.58
CA ILE A 47 -12.26 9.08 -9.52
C ILE A 47 -12.60 8.39 -8.19
N ALA A 48 -13.07 7.15 -8.23
CA ALA A 48 -13.32 6.37 -7.02
C ALA A 48 -12.02 6.12 -6.23
N THR A 49 -12.10 6.07 -4.89
CA THR A 49 -10.94 5.92 -4.00
C THR A 49 -10.02 4.75 -4.37
N ARG A 50 -10.57 3.64 -4.89
CA ARG A 50 -9.77 2.47 -5.33
C ARG A 50 -8.75 2.82 -6.42
N TYR A 51 -9.16 3.60 -7.42
CA TYR A 51 -8.28 3.98 -8.52
C TYR A 51 -7.25 5.03 -8.09
N ARG A 52 -7.61 5.95 -7.18
CA ARG A 52 -6.66 6.91 -6.60
C ARG A 52 -5.52 6.20 -5.85
N VAL A 53 -5.86 5.23 -5.00
CA VAL A 53 -4.89 4.42 -4.27
C VAL A 53 -3.98 3.65 -5.23
N PHE A 54 -4.53 3.11 -6.33
CA PHE A 54 -3.75 2.47 -7.39
C PHE A 54 -2.74 3.43 -8.02
N PHE A 55 -3.17 4.61 -8.48
CA PHE A 55 -2.28 5.58 -9.12
C PHE A 55 -1.20 6.10 -8.18
N ILE A 56 -1.55 6.38 -6.93
CA ILE A 56 -0.59 6.80 -5.90
C ILE A 56 0.49 5.74 -5.72
N GLY A 57 0.11 4.46 -5.61
CA GLY A 57 1.08 3.39 -5.42
C GLY A 57 1.91 3.07 -6.65
N LEU A 58 1.33 3.26 -7.85
CA LEU A 58 2.06 3.16 -9.11
C LEU A 58 3.15 4.24 -9.20
N ILE A 59 2.78 5.50 -8.99
CA ILE A 59 3.73 6.63 -9.01
C ILE A 59 4.81 6.44 -7.94
N TYR A 60 4.39 6.06 -6.73
CA TYR A 60 5.33 5.83 -5.62
C TYR A 60 6.28 4.66 -5.90
N GLY A 61 5.77 3.54 -6.44
CA GLY A 61 6.59 2.38 -6.81
C GLY A 61 7.62 2.72 -7.89
N ILE A 62 7.22 3.50 -8.90
CA ILE A 62 8.13 3.98 -9.95
C ILE A 62 9.19 4.90 -9.35
N ALA A 63 8.81 5.88 -8.53
CA ALA A 63 9.76 6.79 -7.89
C ALA A 63 10.77 6.02 -7.01
N LEU A 64 10.28 5.07 -6.22
CA LEU A 64 11.11 4.28 -5.31
C LEU A 64 12.06 3.34 -6.06
N TYR A 65 11.64 2.80 -7.21
CA TYR A 65 12.50 2.03 -8.11
C TYR A 65 13.72 2.84 -8.58
N PHE A 66 13.49 4.08 -9.04
CA PHE A 66 14.58 4.96 -9.49
C PHE A 66 15.47 5.42 -8.33
N ILE A 67 14.90 5.72 -7.15
CA ILE A 67 15.67 6.18 -5.98
C ILE A 67 16.58 5.06 -5.43
N ARG A 68 16.10 3.81 -5.38
CA ARG A 68 16.86 2.69 -4.80
C ARG A 68 17.79 1.99 -5.78
N GLY A 69 17.73 2.30 -7.08
CA GLY A 69 18.58 1.67 -8.10
C GLY A 69 18.38 0.16 -8.19
N TYR A 70 17.12 -0.30 -8.14
CA TYR A 70 16.80 -1.72 -8.02
C TYR A 70 17.19 -2.55 -9.25
N GLN A 71 17.68 -3.77 -9.00
CA GLN A 71 17.90 -4.80 -10.03
C GLN A 71 16.58 -5.49 -10.43
N LEU A 72 16.53 -6.14 -11.60
CA LEU A 72 15.35 -6.82 -12.14
C LEU A 72 14.64 -7.75 -11.12
N LYS A 73 15.40 -8.52 -10.33
CA LYS A 73 14.83 -9.39 -9.27
C LYS A 73 14.08 -8.63 -8.17
N MET A 74 14.51 -7.41 -7.87
CA MET A 74 13.87 -6.59 -6.84
C MET A 74 12.58 -5.96 -7.36
N ILE A 75 12.43 -5.80 -8.69
CA ILE A 75 11.19 -5.34 -9.31
C ILE A 75 10.06 -6.33 -9.08
N GLU A 76 10.32 -7.63 -9.20
CA GLU A 76 9.32 -8.67 -8.94
C GLU A 76 8.83 -8.61 -7.49
N CYS A 77 9.76 -8.50 -6.53
CA CYS A 77 9.43 -8.31 -5.11
C CYS A 77 8.63 -7.02 -4.89
N LEU A 78 9.00 -5.91 -5.53
CA LEU A 78 8.30 -4.64 -5.43
C LEU A 78 6.87 -4.73 -5.98
N LEU A 79 6.71 -5.39 -7.13
CA LEU A 79 5.40 -5.59 -7.77
C LEU A 79 4.50 -6.49 -6.92
N GLN A 80 5.04 -7.57 -6.36
CA GLN A 80 4.31 -8.43 -5.42
C GLN A 80 3.91 -7.67 -4.16
N SER A 81 4.82 -6.85 -3.61
CA SER A 81 4.56 -6.00 -2.44
C SER A 81 3.50 -4.94 -2.74
N PHE A 82 3.51 -4.36 -3.93
CA PHE A 82 2.49 -3.44 -4.41
C PHE A 82 1.14 -4.12 -4.57
N ALA A 83 1.07 -5.27 -5.24
CA ALA A 83 -0.18 -6.02 -5.40
C ALA A 83 -0.76 -6.40 -4.03
N PHE A 84 0.08 -6.91 -3.12
CA PHE A 84 -0.31 -7.24 -1.76
C PHE A 84 -0.83 -6.00 -1.02
N ALA A 85 -0.07 -4.91 -1.02
CA ALA A 85 -0.49 -3.68 -0.36
C ALA A 85 -1.78 -3.12 -0.96
N LEU A 86 -1.99 -3.20 -2.28
CA LEU A 86 -3.18 -2.69 -2.93
C LEU A 86 -4.44 -3.49 -2.56
N VAL A 87 -4.33 -4.81 -2.47
CA VAL A 87 -5.45 -5.66 -2.03
C VAL A 87 -5.74 -5.44 -0.54
N PHE A 88 -4.70 -5.37 0.28
CA PHE A 88 -4.83 -5.37 1.73
C PHE A 88 -4.72 -3.99 2.40
N HIS A 89 -4.58 -2.88 1.66
CA HIS A 89 -4.32 -1.56 2.24
C HIS A 89 -5.34 -1.16 3.31
N LYS A 90 -6.64 -1.45 3.10
CA LYS A 90 -7.68 -1.15 4.10
C LYS A 90 -7.49 -1.94 5.39
N LEU A 91 -7.27 -3.24 5.27
CA LEU A 91 -7.10 -4.15 6.40
C LEU A 91 -5.80 -3.83 7.15
N LEU A 92 -4.72 -3.60 6.41
CA LEU A 92 -3.42 -3.23 6.98
C LEU A 92 -3.50 -1.88 7.67
N LEU A 93 -4.17 -0.89 7.07
CA LEU A 93 -4.40 0.42 7.68
C LEU A 93 -5.22 0.29 8.97
N GLU A 94 -6.34 -0.42 8.95
CA GLU A 94 -7.19 -0.61 10.12
C GLU A 94 -6.43 -1.30 11.25
N LYS A 95 -5.70 -2.37 10.93
CA LYS A 95 -4.86 -3.08 11.90
C LYS A 95 -3.74 -2.20 12.44
N PHE A 96 -3.12 -1.38 11.58
CA PHE A 96 -2.05 -0.46 11.95
C PHE A 96 -2.57 0.67 12.86
N LEU A 97 -3.69 1.30 12.50
CA LEU A 97 -4.34 2.34 13.29
C LEU A 97 -4.84 1.79 14.63
N ASN A 98 -5.49 0.63 14.65
CA ASN A 98 -5.94 -0.01 15.90
C ASN A 98 -4.75 -0.32 16.82
N ARG A 99 -3.61 -0.74 16.27
CA ARG A 99 -2.40 -1.03 17.05
C ARG A 99 -1.73 0.24 17.58
N LEU A 100 -1.71 1.32 16.80
CA LEU A 100 -1.09 2.59 17.19
C LEU A 100 -1.96 3.41 18.16
N PHE A 101 -3.25 3.49 17.90
CA PHE A 101 -4.16 4.36 18.65
C PHE A 101 -4.95 3.64 19.74
N GLN A 102 -4.80 2.31 19.88
CA GLN A 102 -5.60 1.48 20.80
C GLN A 102 -7.08 1.87 20.80
N THR A 103 -7.63 2.17 19.62
CA THR A 103 -9.01 2.58 19.50
C THR A 103 -9.88 1.44 19.99
N LYS A 104 -10.51 1.62 21.16
CA LYS A 104 -11.43 0.65 21.75
C LYS A 104 -12.41 0.18 20.67
N PRO A 105 -12.74 -1.13 20.63
CA PRO A 105 -13.74 -1.62 19.71
C PRO A 105 -15.01 -0.79 19.86
N LYS A 106 -15.55 -0.30 18.74
CA LYS A 106 -16.91 0.21 18.71
C LYS A 106 -17.81 -1.00 18.93
N GLU A 107 -18.40 -1.08 20.12
CA GLU A 107 -19.52 -1.95 20.46
C GLU A 107 -20.70 -1.72 19.51
#